data_AF-A0A4V1IJN5-F1
#
_entry.id   AF-A0A4V1IJN5-F1
#
_cell.length_a   1.000
_cell.length_b   1.000
_cell.length_c   1.000
_cell.angle_alpha   90.00
_cell.angle_beta   90.00
_cell.angle_gamma   90.00
#
_symmetry.space_group_name_H-M   'P 1'
#
loop_
_entity.id
_entity.type
_entity.pdbx_description
1 polymer ?
#
loop_
_entity_poly.entity_id
_entity_poly.type
_entity_poly.pdbx_seq_one_letter_code
_entity_poly.pdbx_strand_id
1 'polypeptide(L)'
;MSELAKLRWRCRRGTLELDIMLINYLEYGYLAAEDDEKKTFLALLNLEDSLLLPLLMGDCEPAPGMQAELVAKIRGLMQGSR
;
A
#
# COMPACT_ATOMS: atom_id res chain seq x y z
N MET A 1 20.63 -2.73 8.27
CA MET A 1 19.32 -2.05 8.14
C MET A 1 18.32 -3.04 7.59
N SER A 2 17.24 -3.32 8.31
CA SER A 2 16.19 -4.26 7.88
C SER A 2 15.38 -3.69 6.72
N GLU A 3 14.94 -4.52 5.77
CA GLU A 3 14.14 -4.12 4.60
C GLU A 3 12.87 -3.34 5.01
N LEU A 4 12.26 -3.70 6.14
CA LEU A 4 11.11 -3.00 6.73
C LEU A 4 11.40 -1.53 7.05
N ALA A 5 12.60 -1.19 7.52
CA ALA A 5 12.94 0.20 7.84
C ALA A 5 13.07 1.07 6.56
N LYS A 6 13.60 0.49 5.48
CA LYS A 6 13.66 1.16 4.17
C LYS A 6 12.26 1.35 3.58
N LEU A 7 11.40 0.33 3.73
CA LEU A 7 10.01 0.39 3.30
C LEU A 7 9.24 1.45 4.06
N ARG A 8 9.34 1.46 5.39
CA ARG A 8 8.70 2.47 6.24
C ARG A 8 9.11 3.89 5.85
N TRP A 9 10.37 4.08 5.45
CA TRP A 9 10.84 5.37 4.96
C TRP A 9 10.29 5.73 3.57
N ARG A 10 10.10 4.74 2.68
CA ARG A 10 9.44 4.92 1.38
C ARG A 10 7.94 5.23 1.49
N CYS A 11 7.31 4.77 2.56
CA CYS A 11 5.92 5.10 2.88
C CYS A 11 5.76 6.53 3.39
N ARG A 12 6.86 7.17 3.87
CA ARG A 12 6.85 8.55 4.33
C ARG A 12 6.65 9.52 3.16
N ARG A 13 5.40 9.89 2.91
CA ARG A 13 4.97 10.72 1.78
C ARG A 13 4.37 12.02 2.29
N GLY A 14 4.14 12.99 1.39
CA GLY A 14 3.66 14.32 1.77
C GLY A 14 2.24 14.34 2.38
N THR A 15 1.51 13.23 2.31
CA THR A 15 0.12 13.09 2.75
C THR A 15 0.01 12.09 3.88
N LEU A 16 -0.52 12.54 5.02
CA LEU A 16 -0.62 11.74 6.25
C LEU A 16 -1.56 10.53 6.10
N GLU A 17 -2.69 10.66 5.40
CA GLU A 17 -3.57 9.52 5.13
C GLU A 17 -2.87 8.39 4.38
N LEU A 18 -2.08 8.74 3.37
CA LEU A 18 -1.34 7.76 2.57
C LEU A 18 -0.26 7.08 3.41
N ASP A 19 0.44 7.85 4.24
CA ASP A 19 1.40 7.34 5.23
C ASP A 19 0.76 6.29 6.14
N ILE A 20 -0.40 6.61 6.72
CA ILE A 20 -1.15 5.72 7.62
C ILE A 20 -1.57 4.46 6.90
N MET A 21 -2.15 4.57 5.70
CA MET A 21 -2.59 3.42 4.91
C MET A 21 -1.42 2.46 4.61
N LEU A 22 -0.30 3.00 4.13
CA LEU A 22 0.87 2.20 3.75
C LEU A 22 1.56 1.60 4.97
N ILE A 23 1.72 2.35 6.07
CA ILE A 23 2.33 1.84 7.30
C ILE A 23 1.44 0.77 7.94
N ASN A 24 0.12 0.99 7.99
CA ASN A 24 -0.82 0.01 8.52
C ASN A 24 -0.74 -1.30 7.71
N TYR A 25 -0.79 -1.22 6.38
CA TYR A 25 -0.57 -2.41 5.56
C TYR A 25 0.82 -3.03 5.77
N LEU A 26 1.88 -2.24 5.92
CA LEU A 26 3.23 -2.74 6.21
C LEU A 26 3.31 -3.49 7.55
N GLU A 27 2.59 -3.05 8.58
CA GLU A 27 2.64 -3.65 9.91
C GLU A 27 1.71 -4.86 10.04
N TYR A 28 0.54 -4.86 9.41
CA TYR A 28 -0.44 -5.93 9.54
C TYR A 28 -0.52 -6.84 8.30
N GLY A 29 -0.52 -6.25 7.11
CA GLY A 29 -0.64 -6.96 5.84
C GLY A 29 0.66 -7.60 5.37
N TYR A 30 1.76 -6.83 5.34
CA TYR A 30 3.04 -7.25 4.78
C TYR A 30 3.72 -8.37 5.59
N LEU A 31 3.48 -8.45 6.90
CA LEU A 31 3.95 -9.57 7.73
C LEU A 31 3.24 -10.88 7.37
N ALA A 32 1.94 -10.81 7.04
CA ALA A 32 1.13 -11.95 6.62
C ALA A 32 1.19 -12.21 5.10
N ALA A 33 1.78 -11.31 4.33
CA ALA A 33 1.89 -11.38 2.88
C ALA A 33 2.97 -12.37 2.44
N GLU A 34 2.67 -13.11 1.36
CA GLU A 34 3.65 -13.94 0.66
C GLU A 34 4.65 -13.09 -0.13
N ASP A 35 5.77 -13.70 -0.51
CA ASP A 35 6.86 -13.03 -1.22
C ASP A 35 6.41 -12.35 -2.53
N ASP A 36 5.42 -12.92 -3.22
CA ASP A 36 4.85 -12.36 -4.45
C ASP A 36 4.04 -11.07 -4.18
N GLU A 37 3.24 -11.07 -3.12
CA GLU A 37 2.46 -9.91 -2.68
C GLU A 37 3.40 -8.81 -2.15
N LYS A 38 4.50 -9.17 -1.46
CA LYS A 38 5.55 -8.22 -1.06
C LYS A 38 6.22 -7.55 -2.25
N LYS A 39 6.54 -8.31 -3.32
CA LYS A 39 7.08 -7.75 -4.58
C LYS A 39 6.08 -6.83 -5.26
N THR A 40 4.81 -7.21 -5.26
CA THR A 40 3.70 -6.40 -5.78
C THR A 40 3.59 -5.08 -5.01
N PHE A 41 3.73 -5.10 -3.69
CA PHE A 41 3.76 -3.90 -2.85
C PHE A 41 4.99 -3.02 -3.08
N LEU A 42 6.16 -3.61 -3.29
CA LEU A 42 7.36 -2.87 -3.68
C LEU A 42 7.19 -2.18 -5.03
N ALA A 43 6.60 -2.86 -6.00
CA ALA A 43 6.28 -2.27 -7.30
C ALA A 43 5.23 -1.17 -7.18
N LEU A 44 4.28 -1.29 -6.25
CA LEU A 44 3.27 -0.27 -5.96
C LEU A 44 3.90 0.99 -5.35
N LEU A 45 4.86 0.83 -4.44
CA LEU A 45 5.62 1.93 -3.86
C LEU A 45 6.52 2.68 -4.87
N ASN A 46 6.82 2.09 -6.03
CA ASN A 46 7.51 2.78 -7.12
C ASN A 46 6.58 3.70 -7.93
N LEU A 47 5.26 3.65 -7.71
CA LEU A 47 4.31 4.55 -8.33
C LEU A 47 4.29 5.94 -7.66
N GLU A 48 3.86 6.94 -8.42
CA GLU A 48 3.73 8.32 -7.97
C GLU A 48 2.60 8.49 -6.95
N ASP A 49 2.79 9.39 -5.98
CA ASP A 49 1.80 9.75 -4.96
C ASP A 49 0.45 10.13 -5.56
N SER A 50 0.49 10.87 -6.67
CA SER A 50 -0.68 11.37 -7.40
C SER A 50 -1.57 10.24 -7.94
N LEU A 51 -1.02 9.05 -8.17
CA LEU A 51 -1.77 7.85 -8.57
C LEU A 51 -2.16 7.02 -7.35
N LEU A 52 -1.25 6.83 -6.40
CA LEU A 52 -1.49 6.00 -5.22
C LEU A 52 -2.61 6.54 -4.33
N LEU A 53 -2.65 7.86 -4.12
CA LEU A 53 -3.65 8.48 -3.25
C LEU A 53 -5.09 8.19 -3.71
N PRO A 54 -5.52 8.54 -4.95
CA PRO A 54 -6.88 8.25 -5.39
C PRO A 54 -7.15 6.76 -5.52
N LEU A 55 -6.15 5.94 -5.83
CA LEU A 55 -6.28 4.48 -5.94
C LEU A 55 -6.61 3.83 -4.58
N LEU A 56 -5.91 4.25 -3.52
CA LEU A 56 -6.10 3.75 -2.16
C LEU A 56 -7.34 4.36 -1.50
N MET A 57 -7.67 5.63 -1.79
CA MET A 57 -8.93 6.26 -1.38
C MET A 57 -10.15 5.59 -2.05
N GLY A 58 -9.95 4.98 -3.22
CA GLY A 58 -11.03 4.41 -4.02
C GLY A 58 -11.70 5.42 -4.95
N ASP A 59 -11.11 6.60 -5.13
CA ASP A 59 -11.46 7.57 -6.17
C ASP A 59 -11.07 7.09 -7.59
N CYS A 60 -10.13 6.13 -7.69
CA CYS A 60 -9.70 5.56 -8.95
C CYS A 60 -9.70 4.02 -8.89
N GLU A 61 -10.15 3.37 -9.97
CA GLU A 61 -10.10 1.91 -10.09
C GLU A 61 -8.72 1.46 -10.58
N PRO A 62 -8.09 0.47 -9.93
CA PRO A 62 -6.85 -0.10 -10.42
C PRO A 62 -7.08 -0.77 -11.78
N ALA A 63 -6.24 -0.42 -12.75
CA ALA A 63 -6.30 -1.03 -14.07
C ALA A 63 -6.10 -2.56 -13.95
N PRO A 64 -6.73 -3.37 -14.82
CA PRO A 64 -6.50 -4.82 -14.84
C PRO A 64 -5.01 -5.10 -15.08
N GLY A 65 -4.36 -5.71 -14.08
CA GLY A 65 -2.90 -5.96 -14.05
C GLY A 65 -2.09 -5.01 -13.16
N MET A 66 -2.68 -3.89 -12.72
CA MET A 66 -2.02 -2.91 -11.87
C MET A 66 -2.31 -3.20 -10.39
N GLN A 67 -1.68 -4.25 -9.85
CA GLN A 67 -1.64 -4.55 -8.40
C GLN A 67 -3.01 -4.46 -7.70
N ALA A 68 -4.08 -4.76 -8.44
CA ALA A 68 -5.46 -4.45 -8.04
C ALA A 68 -5.87 -5.22 -6.78
N GLU A 69 -5.42 -6.47 -6.67
CA GLU A 69 -5.67 -7.33 -5.51
C GLU A 69 -5.09 -6.72 -4.22
N LEU A 70 -3.87 -6.21 -4.31
CA LEU A 70 -3.18 -5.58 -3.19
C LEU A 70 -3.88 -4.29 -2.76
N VAL A 71 -4.26 -3.45 -3.72
CA VAL A 71 -5.03 -2.22 -3.46
C VAL A 71 -6.35 -2.54 -2.78
N ALA A 72 -7.08 -3.53 -3.30
CA ALA A 72 -8.35 -3.97 -2.70
C ALA A 72 -8.16 -4.49 -1.27
N LYS A 73 -7.06 -5.20 -1.00
CA LYS A 73 -6.70 -5.69 0.33
C LYS A 73 -6.37 -4.57 1.31
N ILE A 74 -5.57 -3.58 0.91
CA ILE A 74 -5.26 -2.39 1.72
C ILE A 74 -6.55 -1.63 2.05
N ARG A 75 -7.42 -1.45 1.06
CA ARG A 75 -8.74 -0.82 1.24
C ARG A 75 -9.62 -1.60 2.20
N GLY A 76 -9.66 -2.93 2.09
CA GLY A 76 -10.41 -3.79 2.99
C GLY A 76 -9.96 -3.68 4.45
N LEU A 77 -8.64 -3.58 4.68
CA LEU A 77 -8.09 -3.38 6.03
C LEU A 77 -8.48 -2.02 6.64
N MET A 78 -8.56 -0.97 5.82
CA MET A 78 -9.02 0.36 6.25
C MET A 78 -10.52 0.39 6.57
N GLN A 79 -11.36 -0.31 5.79
CA GLN A 79 -12.81 -0.30 5.98
C GLN A 79 -13.31 -1.26 7.08
N GLY A 80 -12.44 -2.12 7.59
CA GLY A 80 -12.74 -3.09 8.66
C GLY A 80 -12.74 -2.55 10.09
N SER A 81 -12.31 -1.30 10.33
CA SER A 81 -12.47 -0.63 11.62
C SER A 81 -13.85 0.05 11.69
N ARG A 82 -14.89 -0.74 11.93
CA ARG A 82 -16.21 -0.25 12.34
C ARG A 82 -16.61 -0.82 13.69
#